data_AF-X1FDZ8-F1
#
_entry.id   AF-X1FDZ8-F1
#
_cell.length_a   1.000
_cell.length_b   1.000
_cell.length_c   1.000
_cell.angle_alpha   90.00
_cell.angle_beta   90.00
_cell.angle_gamma   90.00
#
_symmetry.space_group_name_H-M   'P 1'
#
loop_
_entity.id
_entity.type
_entity.pdbx_description
1 polymer ?
#
loop_
_entity_poly.entity_id
_entity_poly.type
_entity_poly.pdbx_seq_one_letter_code
_entity_poly.pdbx_strand_id
1 'polypeptide(L)'
;MIESRNAAELLKKEWLLRYPDALEFLQDVVKANDGSIIELLKYTAKLVNKNDYTRLDNGRIEIGIHAKALDIIFQALYRKRTYQGFGVHLNLNEDVSELKSEVYEEILSDIDVWTWDQDNSDWISTYGEMLTGCDAH
;
A
#
# COMPACT_ATOMS: atom_id res chain seq x y z
N MET A 1 0.45 12.45 14.15
CA MET A 1 -0.51 12.72 15.25
C MET A 1 -0.20 14.08 15.84
N ILE A 2 -1.20 14.81 16.30
CA ILE A 2 -1.02 16.18 16.84
C ILE A 2 -1.21 16.12 18.36
N GLU A 3 -0.35 16.81 19.09
CA GLU A 3 -0.30 16.73 20.55
C GLU A 3 -1.46 17.45 21.24
N SER A 4 -2.03 18.49 20.63
CA SER A 4 -3.14 19.25 21.21
C SER A 4 -4.37 19.27 20.31
N ARG A 5 -5.55 19.18 20.95
CA ARG A 5 -6.83 19.29 20.24
C ARG A 5 -6.98 20.63 19.51
N ASN A 6 -6.56 21.73 20.15
CA ASN A 6 -6.60 23.05 19.52
C ASN A 6 -5.76 23.11 18.24
N ALA A 7 -4.56 22.52 18.23
CA ALA A 7 -3.75 22.47 17.02
C ALA A 7 -4.38 21.59 15.93
N ALA A 8 -5.06 20.51 16.30
CA ALA A 8 -5.76 19.65 15.34
C ALA A 8 -6.97 20.34 14.70
N GLU A 9 -7.77 21.05 15.50
CA GLU A 9 -8.91 21.85 15.01
C GLU A 9 -8.44 23.02 14.15
N LEU A 10 -7.33 23.67 14.53
CA LEU A 10 -6.72 24.73 13.71
C LEU A 10 -6.28 24.18 12.36
N LEU A 11 -5.63 23.01 12.33
CA LEU A 11 -5.23 22.35 11.09
C LEU A 11 -6.45 22.01 10.23
N LYS A 12 -7.52 21.44 10.80
CA LYS A 12 -8.77 21.14 10.10
C LYS A 12 -9.35 22.41 9.46
N LYS A 13 -9.41 23.51 10.21
CA LYS A 13 -9.94 24.78 9.72
C LYS A 13 -9.11 25.35 8.57
N GLU A 14 -7.80 25.35 8.73
CA GLU A 14 -6.84 25.78 7.71
C GLU A 14 -6.88 24.90 6.45
N TRP A 15 -7.16 23.61 6.60
CA TRP A 15 -7.35 22.67 5.49
C TRP A 15 -8.63 22.98 4.70
N LEU A 16 -9.77 23.15 5.38
CA LEU A 16 -11.05 23.45 4.74
C LEU A 16 -11.05 24.82 4.02
N LEU A 17 -10.27 25.79 4.52
CA LEU A 17 -10.06 27.07 3.82
C LEU A 17 -9.32 26.91 2.48
N ARG A 18 -8.39 25.96 2.39
CA ARG A 18 -7.60 25.71 1.16
C ARG A 18 -8.32 24.79 0.18
N TYR A 19 -9.22 23.95 0.67
CA TYR A 19 -9.97 22.97 -0.13
C TYR A 19 -11.48 23.11 0.11
N PRO A 20 -12.14 24.05 -0.58
CA PRO A 20 -13.56 24.35 -0.37
C PRO A 20 -14.50 23.20 -0.69
N ASP A 21 -14.10 22.31 -1.61
CA ASP A 21 -14.88 21.14 -2.03
C ASP A 21 -14.80 19.99 -1.01
N ALA A 22 -13.94 20.10 0.01
CA ALA A 22 -13.82 19.08 1.04
C ALA A 22 -15.02 19.11 2.00
N LEU A 23 -15.59 17.94 2.25
CA LEU A 23 -16.73 17.79 3.15
C LEU A 23 -16.28 17.83 4.62
N GLU A 24 -16.70 18.85 5.36
CA GLU A 24 -16.30 19.09 6.76
C GLU A 24 -16.58 17.90 7.69
N PHE A 25 -17.70 17.21 7.47
CA PHE A 25 -18.11 16.06 8.29
C PHE A 25 -17.24 14.82 8.08
N LEU A 26 -16.45 14.76 7.00
CA LEU A 26 -15.49 13.69 6.75
C LEU A 26 -14.11 13.96 7.37
N GLN A 27 -13.87 15.17 7.88
CA GLN A 27 -12.62 15.59 8.48
C GLN A 27 -12.73 15.50 10.01
N ASP A 28 -12.79 14.29 10.56
CA ASP A 28 -13.05 14.10 11.99
C ASP A 28 -11.78 14.19 12.84
N VAL A 29 -11.85 14.92 13.96
CA VAL A 29 -10.74 15.10 14.89
C VAL A 29 -10.93 14.17 16.07
N VAL A 30 -10.37 12.97 15.95
CA VAL A 30 -10.47 11.91 16.95
C VAL A 30 -9.21 11.82 17.81
N LYS A 31 -9.39 11.44 19.08
CA LYS A 31 -8.25 11.18 19.98
C LYS A 31 -7.51 9.95 19.49
N ALA A 32 -6.19 10.08 19.34
CA ALA A 32 -5.33 8.97 18.97
C ALA A 32 -5.43 7.83 20.00
N ASN A 33 -5.69 6.61 19.54
CA ASN A 33 -5.68 5.36 20.30
C ASN A 33 -4.91 4.28 19.51
N ASP A 34 -4.81 3.07 20.05
CA ASP A 34 -4.11 1.97 19.38
C ASP A 34 -4.72 1.62 18.00
N GLY A 35 -6.02 1.88 17.82
CA GLY A 35 -6.71 1.78 16.53
C GLY A 35 -6.38 2.90 15.54
N SER A 36 -5.84 4.05 15.98
CA SER A 36 -5.42 5.14 15.09
C SER A 36 -4.20 4.76 14.23
N ILE A 37 -3.40 3.79 14.69
CA ILE A 37 -2.32 3.21 13.89
C ILE A 37 -2.90 2.39 12.72
N ILE A 38 -4.00 1.66 12.94
CA ILE A 38 -4.70 0.92 11.88
C ILE A 38 -5.24 1.91 10.83
N GLU A 39 -5.74 3.06 11.27
CA GLU A 39 -6.22 4.10 10.38
C GLU A 39 -5.09 4.72 9.53
N LEU A 40 -3.93 4.99 10.12
CA LEU A 40 -2.70 5.34 9.38
C LEU A 40 -2.32 4.27 8.34
N LEU A 41 -2.41 2.99 8.72
CA LEU A 41 -2.13 1.85 7.83
C LEU A 41 -3.17 1.73 6.69
N LYS A 42 -4.43 2.11 6.93
CA LYS A 42 -5.45 2.17 5.86
C LYS A 42 -5.07 3.21 4.83
N TYR A 43 -4.59 4.38 5.25
CA TYR A 43 -4.14 5.43 4.32
C TYR A 43 -2.89 5.02 3.54
N THR A 44 -2.01 4.17 4.07
CA THR A 44 -0.87 3.63 3.30
C THR A 44 -1.31 2.60 2.27
N ALA A 45 -2.27 1.73 2.62
CA ALA A 45 -2.75 0.68 1.73
C ALA A 45 -3.69 1.24 0.64
N LYS A 46 -4.34 2.38 0.90
CA LYS A 46 -5.19 3.09 -0.05
C LYS A 46 -4.40 4.14 -0.82
N LEU A 47 -3.31 3.69 -1.44
CA LEU A 47 -2.38 4.52 -2.22
C LEU A 47 -3.03 5.10 -3.49
N VAL A 48 -4.06 4.41 -3.98
CA VAL A 48 -4.72 4.67 -5.26
C VAL A 48 -6.21 4.40 -5.13
N ASN A 49 -7.04 5.33 -5.58
CA ASN A 49 -8.47 5.16 -5.77
C ASN A 49 -8.78 4.81 -7.23
N LYS A 50 -9.96 4.24 -7.46
CA LYS A 50 -10.44 3.89 -8.80
C LYS A 50 -10.51 5.09 -9.76
N ASN A 51 -10.65 6.30 -9.21
CA ASN A 51 -10.70 7.56 -9.97
C ASN A 51 -9.31 8.11 -10.31
N ASP A 52 -8.26 7.59 -9.69
CA ASP A 52 -6.88 8.02 -9.97
C ASP A 52 -6.34 7.34 -11.24
N TYR A 53 -7.08 6.40 -11.82
CA TYR A 53 -6.72 5.73 -13.07
C TYR A 53 -7.33 6.48 -14.26
N THR A 54 -6.49 7.15 -15.04
CA THR A 54 -6.88 7.76 -16.31
C THR A 54 -6.46 6.85 -17.46
N ARG A 55 -7.42 6.38 -18.25
CA ARG A 55 -7.12 5.67 -19.50
C ARG A 55 -6.80 6.69 -20.60
N LEU A 56 -5.61 6.56 -21.17
CA LEU A 56 -5.17 7.32 -22.33
C LEU A 56 -5.65 6.63 -23.62
N ASP A 57 -5.81 7.42 -24.68
CA ASP A 57 -6.32 6.95 -25.99
C ASP A 57 -5.45 5.85 -26.63
N ASN A 58 -4.19 5.73 -26.21
CA ASN A 58 -3.24 4.70 -26.64
C ASN A 58 -3.34 3.38 -25.84
N GLY A 59 -4.35 3.24 -24.97
CA GLY A 59 -4.56 2.06 -24.14
C GLY A 59 -3.68 2.01 -22.87
N ARG A 60 -2.82 3.00 -22.63
CA ARG A 60 -2.04 3.10 -21.40
C ARG A 60 -2.92 3.62 -20.26
N ILE A 61 -2.57 3.23 -19.03
CA ILE A 61 -3.23 3.70 -17.81
C ILE A 61 -2.25 4.61 -17.08
N GLU A 62 -2.63 5.87 -16.88
CA GLU A 62 -1.92 6.80 -16.04
C GLU A 62 -2.53 6.76 -14.64
N ILE A 63 -1.68 6.77 -13.61
CA ILE A 63 -2.11 6.74 -12.22
C ILE A 63 -1.75 8.08 -11.57
N GLY A 64 -2.77 8.85 -11.17
CA GLY A 64 -2.64 10.10 -10.45
C GLY A 64 -2.22 9.87 -9.00
N ILE A 65 -0.92 9.67 -8.76
CA ILE A 65 -0.39 9.46 -7.41
C ILE A 65 0.03 10.79 -6.78
N HIS A 66 -0.50 11.10 -5.59
CA HIS A 66 -0.07 12.25 -4.80
C HIS A 66 1.25 11.98 -4.05
N ALA A 67 2.37 11.97 -4.77
CA ALA A 67 3.69 11.60 -4.27
C ALA A 67 4.10 12.35 -2.98
N LYS A 68 3.80 13.65 -2.88
CA LYS A 68 4.14 14.48 -1.70
C LYS A 68 3.34 14.07 -0.45
N ALA A 69 2.07 13.70 -0.61
CA ALA A 69 1.26 13.23 0.51
C ALA A 69 1.75 11.87 1.01
N LEU A 70 2.13 10.98 0.08
CA LEU A 70 2.71 9.68 0.40
C LEU A 70 4.06 9.80 1.11
N ASP A 71 4.92 10.71 0.68
CA ASP A 71 6.21 10.96 1.34
C ASP A 71 6.01 11.37 2.81
N ILE A 72 5.05 12.25 3.10
CA ILE A 72 4.71 12.64 4.48
C ILE A 72 4.21 11.43 5.29
N ILE A 73 3.37 10.58 4.70
CA ILE A 73 2.87 9.36 5.35
C ILE A 73 4.01 8.38 5.63
N PHE A 74 4.91 8.14 4.66
CA PHE A 74 6.05 7.24 4.82
C PHE A 74 7.07 7.77 5.83
N GLN A 75 7.34 9.08 5.86
CA GLN A 75 8.16 9.71 6.88
C GLN A 75 7.54 9.59 8.27
N ALA A 76 6.22 9.70 8.40
CA ALA A 76 5.52 9.51 9.67
C ALA A 76 5.57 8.04 10.16
N LEU A 77 5.70 7.09 9.24
CA LEU A 77 5.82 5.66 9.54
C LEU A 77 7.28 5.18 9.61
N TYR A 78 8.24 6.06 9.34
CA TYR A 78 9.65 5.72 9.38
C TYR A 78 10.03 5.22 10.79
N ARG A 79 10.63 4.03 10.86
CA ARG A 79 10.99 3.31 12.11
C ARG A 79 9.80 2.98 13.02
N LYS A 80 8.57 3.02 12.49
CA LYS A 80 7.40 2.46 13.15
C LYS A 80 7.14 1.08 12.55
N ARG A 81 7.11 0.08 13.41
CA ARG A 81 6.82 -1.31 13.02
C ARG A 81 5.40 -1.38 12.43
N THR A 82 5.28 -1.49 11.11
CA THR A 82 3.98 -1.56 10.40
C THR A 82 3.53 -3.00 10.15
N TYR A 83 4.46 -3.95 10.14
CA TYR A 83 4.19 -5.39 10.05
C TYR A 83 4.87 -6.13 11.20
N GLN A 84 4.10 -6.95 11.90
CA GLN A 84 4.63 -7.95 12.82
C GLN A 84 4.06 -9.30 12.40
N GLY A 85 4.93 -10.19 11.91
CA GLY A 85 4.55 -11.57 11.64
C GLY A 85 4.18 -12.26 12.95
N PHE A 86 2.97 -12.81 13.03
CA PHE A 86 2.59 -13.74 14.09
C PHE A 86 2.91 -15.16 13.62
N GLY A 87 3.73 -15.90 14.37
CA GLY A 87 4.01 -17.32 14.14
C GLY A 87 5.32 -17.67 13.43
N VAL A 88 6.00 -16.70 12.80
CA VAL A 88 7.33 -16.91 12.21
C VAL A 88 8.29 -15.86 12.77
N HIS A 89 9.32 -16.30 13.49
CA HIS A 89 10.43 -15.45 13.92
C HIS A 89 11.34 -15.15 12.72
N LEU A 90 10.86 -14.31 11.80
CA LEU A 90 11.71 -13.70 10.79
C LEU A 90 12.49 -12.57 11.47
N ASN A 91 13.83 -12.68 11.46
CA ASN A 91 14.72 -11.56 11.75
C ASN A 91 14.56 -10.54 10.62
N LEU A 92 13.52 -9.72 10.71
CA LEU A 92 13.29 -8.61 9.80
C LEU A 92 14.29 -7.52 10.16
N ASN A 93 15.33 -7.37 9.34
CA ASN A 93 16.15 -6.17 9.34
C ASN A 93 15.31 -5.06 8.69
N GLU A 94 14.60 -4.27 9.51
CA GLU A 94 13.77 -3.14 9.04
C GLU A 94 14.62 -1.94 8.58
N ASP A 95 15.93 -1.98 8.78
CA ASP A 95 16.87 -1.02 8.20
C ASP A 95 17.09 -1.35 6.72
N VAL A 96 16.39 -0.61 5.85
CA VAL A 96 16.71 -0.54 4.41
C VAL A 96 18.08 0.11 4.30
N SER A 97 19.10 -0.73 4.24
CA SER A 97 20.48 -0.33 3.97
C SER A 97 20.55 0.01 2.49
N GLU A 98 20.26 1.28 2.19
CA GLU A 98 20.29 1.91 0.86
C GLU A 98 19.07 1.63 -0.04
N LEU A 99 18.46 2.72 -0.54
CA LEU A 99 17.47 2.68 -1.62
C LEU A 99 18.17 2.20 -2.90
N LYS A 100 18.11 0.89 -3.18
CA LYS A 100 18.55 0.35 -4.46
C LYS A 100 17.45 0.59 -5.49
N SER A 101 17.60 1.62 -6.31
CA SER A 101 16.79 1.75 -7.52
C SER A 101 17.31 0.74 -8.55
N GLU A 102 16.51 -0.25 -8.88
CA GLU A 102 16.78 -1.11 -10.03
C GLU A 102 16.09 -0.51 -11.26
N VAL A 103 16.91 -0.09 -12.22
CA VAL A 103 16.44 0.38 -13.53
C VAL A 103 16.24 -0.86 -14.39
N TYR A 104 14.99 -1.23 -14.62
CA TYR A 104 14.63 -2.27 -15.58
C TYR A 104 14.49 -1.64 -16.97
N GLU A 105 15.38 -1.96 -17.91
CA GLU A 105 15.32 -1.46 -19.29
C GLU A 105 14.16 -2.09 -20.09
N GLU A 106 13.70 -3.29 -19.70
CA GLU A 106 12.60 -4.00 -20.35
C GLU A 106 11.86 -4.89 -19.35
N ILE A 107 10.58 -4.60 -19.10
CA ILE A 107 9.69 -5.54 -18.39
C ILE A 107 9.22 -6.54 -19.43
N LEU A 108 9.94 -7.66 -19.57
CA LEU A 108 9.42 -8.81 -20.29
C LEU A 108 8.22 -9.33 -19.50
N SER A 109 7.01 -9.02 -19.96
CA SER A 109 5.79 -9.59 -19.40
C SER A 109 5.71 -11.04 -19.86
N ASP A 110 6.36 -11.94 -19.14
CA ASP A 110 6.07 -13.36 -19.28
C ASP A 110 4.77 -13.62 -18.52
N ILE A 111 3.67 -13.78 -19.26
CA ILE A 111 2.38 -14.13 -18.67
C ILE A 111 2.35 -15.65 -18.58
N ASP A 112 2.66 -16.16 -17.40
CA ASP A 112 2.51 -17.57 -17.10
C ASP A 112 1.08 -17.87 -16.65
N VAL A 113 0.42 -18.81 -17.32
CA VAL A 113 -0.94 -19.23 -17.04
C VAL A 113 -0.91 -20.49 -16.20
N TRP A 114 -1.49 -20.41 -15.01
CA TRP A 114 -1.58 -21.52 -14.08
C TRP A 114 -2.94 -22.21 -14.21
N THR A 115 -2.93 -23.53 -14.36
CA THR A 115 -4.13 -24.36 -14.41
C THR A 115 -4.18 -25.31 -13.23
N TRP A 116 -5.38 -25.51 -12.69
CA TRP A 116 -5.59 -26.49 -11.62
C TRP A 116 -5.56 -27.90 -12.21
N ASP A 117 -4.69 -28.75 -11.68
CA ASP A 117 -4.64 -30.17 -11.98
C ASP A 117 -5.22 -30.99 -10.83
N GLN A 118 -6.27 -31.75 -11.14
CA GLN A 118 -7.02 -32.49 -10.14
C GLN A 118 -6.26 -33.72 -9.64
N ASP A 119 -5.41 -34.33 -10.47
CA ASP A 119 -4.69 -35.55 -10.16
C ASP A 119 -3.55 -35.29 -9.17
N ASN A 120 -2.82 -34.18 -9.36
CA ASN A 120 -1.77 -33.75 -8.43
C ASN A 120 -2.30 -32.85 -7.29
N SER A 121 -3.56 -32.42 -7.36
CA SER A 121 -4.15 -31.46 -6.42
C SER A 121 -3.29 -30.20 -6.27
N ASP A 122 -2.71 -29.73 -7.38
CA ASP A 122 -1.83 -28.56 -7.41
C ASP A 122 -2.14 -27.69 -8.64
N TRP A 123 -1.67 -26.45 -8.59
CA TRP A 123 -1.60 -25.58 -9.74
C TRP A 123 -0.33 -25.89 -10.52
N ILE A 124 -0.47 -26.07 -11.84
CA ILE A 124 0.64 -26.35 -12.74
C ILE A 124 0.83 -25.17 -13.69
N SER A 125 2.07 -24.73 -13.87
CA SER A 125 2.44 -23.66 -14.79
C SER A 125 2.42 -24.13 -16.25
N THR A 126 2.51 -23.18 -17.18
CA THR A 126 2.66 -23.49 -18.61
C THR A 126 3.92 -24.32 -18.90
N TYR A 127 4.92 -24.21 -18.02
CA TYR A 127 6.21 -24.91 -18.11
C TYR A 127 6.23 -26.24 -17.35
N GLY A 128 5.11 -26.65 -16.74
CA GLY A 128 4.98 -27.92 -16.02
C GLY A 128 5.50 -27.89 -14.59
N GLU A 129 5.72 -26.70 -14.03
CA GLU A 129 6.14 -26.54 -12.64
C GLU A 129 4.92 -26.59 -11.71
N MET A 130 5.05 -27.32 -10.60
CA MET A 130 4.04 -27.38 -9.54
C MET A 130 4.21 -26.20 -8.58
N LEU A 131 3.11 -25.54 -8.23
CA LEU A 131 3.15 -24.33 -7.40
C LEU A 131 3.59 -24.63 -5.97
N THR A 132 3.07 -25.71 -5.38
CA THR A 132 3.34 -26.06 -3.98
C THR A 132 4.44 -27.10 -3.85
N GLY A 133 4.66 -27.92 -4.89
CA GLY A 133 5.67 -28.99 -4.87
C GLY A 133 5.40 -30.05 -3.80
N CYS A 134 4.15 -30.14 -3.32
CA CYS A 134 3.72 -31.11 -2.33
C CYS A 134 3.29 -32.39 -3.06
N ASP A 135 3.97 -33.50 -2.81
CA ASP A 135 3.51 -34.82 -3.28
C ASP A 135 2.14 -35.12 -2.65
N ALA A 136 1.10 -35.27 -3.48
CA ALA A 136 -0.20 -35.73 -3.03
C ALA A 136 -0.12 -37.21 -2.62
N HIS A 137 -0.28 -37.48 -1.33
CA HIS A 137 -0.41 -38.83 -0.78
C HIS A 137 -1.87 -39.31 -0.80
#